data_AF-A0A098GB93-F1
#
_entry.id   AF-A0A098GB93-F1
#
_cell.length_a   1.000
_cell.length_b   1.000
_cell.length_c   1.000
_cell.angle_alpha   90.00
_cell.angle_beta   90.00
_cell.angle_gamma   90.00
#
_symmetry.space_group_name_H-M   'P 1'
#
loop_
_entity.id
_entity.type
_entity.pdbx_description
1 polymer ?
#
loop_
_entity_poly.entity_id
_entity_poly.type
_entity_poly.pdbx_seq_one_letter_code
_entity_poly.pdbx_strand_id
1 'polypeptide(L)'
;MSLLYYFILFILGGVAETLLHVCLKRSTLEHLDARGIRYYLCIIKDYWFYLGMLFYIVDLVIYMYLLAHLPLSVAYPITGLQKIFIIFSSRYLLKEQLSSVEFVGVSLIGLGILLIAGAQE
;
A
#
# COMPACT_ATOMS: atom_id res chain seq x y z
N MET A 1 8.27 -22.37 11.50
CA MET A 1 8.01 -21.47 10.36
C MET A 1 9.28 -20.71 10.04
N SER A 2 9.85 -20.85 8.83
CA SER A 2 11.10 -20.20 8.44
C SER A 2 10.91 -18.70 8.18
N LEU A 3 11.90 -17.86 8.51
CA LEU A 3 11.92 -16.40 8.24
C LEU A 3 11.57 -16.06 6.78
N LEU A 4 11.99 -16.90 5.84
CA LEU A 4 11.65 -16.82 4.42
C LEU A 4 10.15 -16.74 4.14
N TYR A 5 9.32 -17.42 4.93
CA TYR A 5 7.86 -17.45 4.74
C TYR A 5 7.22 -16.09 5.03
N TYR A 6 7.62 -15.42 6.13
CA TYR A 6 7.14 -14.07 6.43
C TYR A 6 7.58 -13.06 5.39
N PHE A 7 8.79 -13.21 4.85
CA PHE A 7 9.27 -12.37 3.77
C PHE A 7 8.45 -12.54 2.48
N ILE A 8 8.09 -13.79 2.12
CA ILE A 8 7.22 -14.05 0.96
C ILE A 8 5.83 -13.43 1.16
N LEU A 9 5.24 -13.60 2.35
CA LEU A 9 3.95 -12.98 2.69
C LEU A 9 4.01 -11.46 2.63
N PHE A 10 5.11 -10.85 3.11
CA PHE A 10 5.33 -9.42 3.02
C PHE A 10 5.36 -8.93 1.56
N ILE A 11 6.10 -9.61 0.67
CA ILE A 11 6.12 -9.25 -0.75
C ILE A 11 4.73 -9.42 -1.37
N LEU A 12 4.03 -10.51 -1.06
CA LEU A 12 2.71 -10.79 -1.62
C LEU A 12 1.65 -9.78 -1.15
N GLY A 13 1.69 -9.39 0.13
CA GLY A 13 0.87 -8.30 0.67
C GLY A 13 1.16 -6.97 -0.03
N GLY A 14 2.44 -6.61 -0.17
CA GLY A 14 2.82 -5.36 -0.84
C GLY A 14 2.38 -5.29 -2.31
N VAL A 15 2.38 -6.43 -3.02
CA VAL A 15 1.81 -6.53 -4.37
C VAL A 15 0.30 -6.34 -4.34
N ALA A 16 -0.42 -6.99 -3.41
CA ALA A 16 -1.87 -6.84 -3.28
C ALA A 16 -2.26 -5.38 -2.94
N GLU A 17 -1.55 -4.75 -2.01
CA GLU A 17 -1.75 -3.33 -1.64
C GLU A 17 -1.45 -2.40 -2.83
N THR A 18 -0.40 -2.67 -3.62
CA THR A 18 -0.12 -1.92 -4.85
C THR A 18 -1.27 -2.05 -5.85
N LEU A 19 -1.76 -3.27 -6.10
CA LEU A 19 -2.87 -3.53 -7.02
C LEU A 19 -4.15 -2.86 -6.56
N LEU A 20 -4.43 -2.87 -5.25
CA LEU A 20 -5.52 -2.11 -4.64
C LEU A 20 -5.43 -0.62 -4.99
N HIS A 21 -4.29 0.02 -4.72
CA HIS A 21 -4.12 1.45 -4.97
C HIS A 21 -4.22 1.80 -6.46
N VAL A 22 -3.68 0.96 -7.34
CA VAL A 22 -3.80 1.12 -8.80
C VAL A 22 -5.27 1.02 -9.22
N CYS A 23 -6.01 0.01 -8.74
CA CYS A 23 -7.43 -0.18 -9.07
C CYS A 23 -8.30 0.98 -8.56
N LEU A 24 -8.10 1.41 -7.31
CA LEU A 24 -8.83 2.55 -6.75
C LEU A 24 -8.55 3.83 -7.53
N LYS A 25 -7.30 4.08 -7.87
CA LYS A 25 -6.93 5.24 -8.68
C LYS A 25 -7.60 5.19 -10.05
N ARG A 26 -7.63 4.03 -10.70
CA ARG A 26 -8.33 3.85 -11.97
C ARG A 26 -9.85 4.11 -11.84
N SER A 27 -10.47 3.59 -10.79
CA SER A 27 -11.90 3.82 -10.49
C SER A 27 -12.23 5.30 -10.36
N THR A 28 -11.36 6.07 -9.70
CA THR A 28 -11.51 7.53 -9.59
C THR A 28 -11.33 8.24 -10.93
N LEU A 29 -10.40 7.77 -11.77
CA LEU A 29 -10.09 8.39 -13.06
C LEU A 29 -11.26 8.29 -14.06
N GLU A 30 -12.01 7.19 -14.02
CA GLU A 30 -13.18 6.97 -14.88
C GLU A 30 -14.38 7.87 -14.53
N HIS A 31 -14.37 8.49 -13.34
CA HIS A 31 -15.51 9.26 -12.82
C HIS A 31 -15.19 10.73 -12.50
N LEU A 32 -14.14 11.31 -13.09
CA LEU A 32 -13.73 12.71 -12.84
C LEU A 32 -14.83 13.75 -13.09
N ASP A 33 -15.78 13.45 -13.98
CA ASP A 33 -16.83 14.38 -14.38
C ASP A 33 -17.93 14.56 -13.31
N ALA A 34 -18.05 13.63 -12.36
CA ALA A 34 -19.04 13.71 -11.30
C ALA A 34 -18.55 14.59 -10.14
N ARG A 35 -19.43 15.44 -9.57
CA ARG A 35 -19.12 16.31 -8.41
C ARG A 35 -20.00 16.00 -7.21
N GLY A 36 -19.47 16.24 -6.01
CA GLY A 36 -20.18 16.11 -4.74
C GLY A 36 -20.54 14.66 -4.40
N ILE A 37 -21.72 14.43 -3.81
CA ILE A 37 -22.17 13.09 -3.37
C ILE A 37 -22.29 12.09 -4.54
N ARG A 38 -22.57 12.58 -5.76
CA ARG A 38 -22.74 11.74 -6.96
C ARG A 38 -21.42 11.08 -7.39
N TYR A 39 -20.29 11.74 -7.15
CA TYR A 39 -18.95 11.19 -7.40
C TYR A 39 -18.72 9.90 -6.60
N TYR A 40 -18.97 9.94 -5.30
CA TYR A 40 -18.82 8.78 -4.43
C TYR A 40 -19.77 7.64 -4.78
N LEU A 41 -21.04 7.95 -5.11
CA LEU A 41 -22.02 6.95 -5.52
C LEU A 41 -21.65 6.26 -6.85
N CYS A 42 -21.00 6.97 -7.77
CA CYS A 42 -20.50 6.40 -9.01
C CYS A 42 -19.32 5.46 -8.77
N ILE A 43 -18.34 5.87 -7.95
CA ILE A 43 -17.18 5.03 -7.60
C ILE A 43 -17.60 3.73 -6.91
N ILE A 44 -18.54 3.79 -5.97
CA ILE A 44 -19.01 2.59 -5.26
C ILE A 44 -19.67 1.59 -6.21
N LYS A 45 -20.23 2.07 -7.33
CA LYS A 45 -20.84 1.20 -8.36
C LYS A 45 -19.84 0.72 -9.42
N ASP A 46 -18.62 1.22 -9.39
CA ASP A 46 -17.62 0.93 -10.39
C ASP A 46 -16.97 -0.45 -10.19
N TYR A 47 -16.66 -1.13 -11.30
CA TYR A 47 -16.08 -2.47 -11.25
C TYR A 47 -14.66 -2.47 -10.65
N TRP A 48 -13.84 -1.44 -10.93
CA TRP A 48 -12.48 -1.35 -10.40
C TRP A 48 -12.44 -1.13 -8.90
N PHE A 49 -13.46 -0.48 -8.33
CA PHE A 49 -13.60 -0.34 -6.89
C PHE A 49 -13.75 -1.71 -6.21
N TYR A 50 -14.63 -2.57 -6.72
CA TYR A 50 -14.80 -3.93 -6.18
C TYR A 50 -13.57 -4.80 -6.36
N LEU A 51 -12.88 -4.69 -7.51
CA LEU A 51 -11.63 -5.40 -7.74
C LEU A 51 -10.54 -4.95 -6.76
N GLY A 52 -10.42 -3.64 -6.51
CA GLY A 52 -9.55 -3.10 -5.48
C GLY A 52 -9.90 -3.65 -4.10
N MET A 53 -11.17 -3.63 -3.72
CA MET A 53 -11.63 -4.19 -2.45
C MET A 53 -11.29 -5.67 -2.26
N LEU A 54 -11.31 -6.47 -3.33
CA LEU A 54 -10.89 -7.87 -3.27
C LEU A 54 -9.40 -7.97 -2.89
N PHE A 55 -8.54 -7.15 -3.50
CA PHE A 55 -7.12 -7.08 -3.12
C PHE A 55 -6.92 -6.57 -1.69
N TYR A 56 -7.75 -5.63 -1.23
CA TYR A 56 -7.72 -5.16 0.16
C TYR A 56 -8.02 -6.28 1.16
N ILE A 57 -9.02 -7.13 0.87
CA ILE A 57 -9.33 -8.27 1.73
C ILE A 57 -8.14 -9.24 1.79
N VAL A 58 -7.50 -9.52 0.66
CA VAL A 58 -6.31 -10.39 0.61
C VAL A 58 -5.16 -9.80 1.41
N ASP A 59 -4.86 -8.51 1.21
CA ASP A 59 -3.83 -7.80 1.96
C ASP A 59 -4.11 -7.82 3.47
N LEU A 60 -5.36 -7.54 3.85
CA LEU A 60 -5.78 -7.52 5.25
C LEU A 60 -5.62 -8.88 5.93
N VAL A 61 -5.93 -9.99 5.25
CA VAL A 61 -5.72 -11.34 5.77
C VAL A 61 -4.23 -11.62 5.99
N ILE A 62 -3.37 -11.21 5.05
CA ILE A 62 -1.92 -11.35 5.16
C ILE A 62 -1.39 -10.50 6.32
N TYR A 63 -1.87 -9.27 6.45
CA TYR A 63 -1.48 -8.36 7.51
C TYR A 63 -1.90 -8.86 8.88
N MET A 64 -3.13 -9.36 9.05
CA MET A 64 -3.57 -9.99 10.29
C MET A 64 -2.70 -11.19 10.67
N TYR A 65 -2.32 -12.00 9.68
CA TYR A 65 -1.42 -13.13 9.91
C TYR A 65 -0.03 -12.67 10.36
N LEU A 66 0.53 -11.63 9.73
CA LEU A 66 1.80 -11.02 10.14
C LEU A 66 1.71 -10.48 11.58
N LEU A 67 0.63 -9.78 11.93
CA LEU A 67 0.40 -9.25 13.29
C LEU A 67 0.26 -10.33 14.35
N ALA A 68 -0.26 -11.50 13.99
CA ALA A 68 -0.37 -12.63 14.93
C ALA A 68 1.01 -13.23 15.28
N HIS A 69 2.03 -13.04 14.44
CA HIS A 69 3.34 -13.68 14.59
C HIS A 69 4.50 -12.72 14.82
N LEU A 70 4.33 -11.43 14.50
CA LEU A 70 5.31 -10.37 14.69
C LEU A 70 4.77 -9.37 15.71
N PRO A 71 5.61 -8.87 16.63
CA PRO A 71 5.18 -7.79 17.52
C PRO A 71 4.82 -6.56 16.68
N LEU A 72 3.80 -5.80 17.12
CA LEU A 72 3.39 -4.58 16.42
C LEU A 72 4.55 -3.61 16.20
N SER A 73 5.52 -3.60 17.11
CA SER A 73 6.73 -2.79 17.03
C SER A 73 7.53 -3.09 15.76
N VAL A 74 7.60 -4.34 15.31
CA VAL A 74 8.31 -4.76 14.09
C VAL A 74 7.40 -4.68 12.85
N ALA A 75 6.11 -4.97 13.00
CA ALA A 75 5.16 -4.92 11.88
C ALA A 75 4.97 -3.49 11.32
N TYR A 76 4.96 -2.46 12.17
CA TYR A 76 4.78 -1.07 11.74
C TYR A 76 5.91 -0.56 10.83
N PRO A 77 7.21 -0.71 11.19
CA PRO A 77 8.33 -0.38 10.32
C PRO A 77 8.30 -1.14 8.99
N ILE A 78 7.97 -2.43 9.05
CA ILE A 78 7.86 -3.31 7.87
C ILE A 78 6.79 -2.79 6.91
N THR A 79 5.59 -2.47 7.39
CA THR A 79 4.53 -1.87 6.54
C THR A 79 4.93 -0.51 5.97
N GLY A 80 5.65 0.32 6.74
CA GLY A 80 6.22 1.56 6.22
C GLY A 80 7.15 1.33 5.03
N LEU A 81 8.00 0.30 5.10
CA LEU A 81 8.89 -0.09 4.01
C LEU A 81 8.11 -0.57 2.78
N GLN A 82 7.04 -1.33 3.02
CA GLN A 82 6.07 -1.78 2.01
C GLN A 82 5.49 -0.58 1.26
N LYS A 83 5.07 0.47 1.98
CA LYS A 83 4.54 1.71 1.39
C LYS A 83 5.54 2.44 0.51
N ILE A 84 6.81 2.47 0.90
CA ILE A 84 7.87 3.01 0.03
C ILE A 84 7.94 2.22 -1.27
N PHE A 85 7.94 0.89 -1.19
CA PHE A 85 7.94 0.02 -2.36
C PHE A 85 6.70 0.21 -3.26
N ILE A 86 5.53 0.42 -2.65
CA ILE A 86 4.28 0.73 -3.35
C ILE A 86 4.40 2.05 -4.10
N ILE A 87 4.96 3.11 -3.50
CA ILE A 87 5.15 4.41 -4.16
C ILE A 87 6.05 4.27 -5.40
N PHE A 88 7.15 3.53 -5.29
CA PHE A 88 8.05 3.27 -6.42
C PHE A 88 7.37 2.40 -7.51
N SER A 89 6.64 1.36 -7.12
CA SER A 89 5.93 0.47 -8.05
C SER A 89 4.77 1.18 -8.74
N SER A 90 4.03 2.01 -7.99
CA SER A 90 2.95 2.86 -8.50
C SER A 90 3.47 3.89 -9.50
N ARG A 91 4.63 4.51 -9.25
CA ARG A 91 5.31 5.36 -10.26
C ARG A 91 5.53 4.61 -11.56
N TYR A 92 6.01 3.37 -11.49
CA TYR A 92 6.28 2.57 -12.70
C TYR A 92 4.99 2.19 -13.43
N LEU A 93 3.94 1.80 -12.70
CA LEU A 93 2.68 1.33 -13.26
C LEU A 93 1.77 2.47 -13.76
N LEU A 94 1.66 3.57 -13.02
CA LEU A 94 0.81 4.71 -13.35
C LEU A 94 1.55 5.82 -14.12
N LYS A 95 2.87 5.70 -14.29
CA LYS A 95 3.75 6.68 -14.98
C LYS A 95 3.66 8.10 -14.39
N GLU A 96 3.32 8.22 -13.13
CA GLU A 96 3.23 9.52 -12.47
C GLU A 96 4.61 10.09 -12.17
N GLN A 97 4.76 11.39 -12.42
CA GLN A 97 6.01 12.08 -12.11
C GLN A 97 6.02 12.42 -10.62
N LEU A 98 6.75 11.62 -9.84
CA LEU A 98 7.11 12.02 -8.47
C LEU A 98 7.94 13.30 -8.54
N SER A 99 7.50 14.31 -7.81
CA SER A 99 8.24 15.55 -7.64
C SER A 99 9.52 15.30 -6.82
N SER A 100 10.56 16.11 -7.01
CA SER A 100 11.78 16.06 -6.19
C SER A 100 11.48 16.20 -4.69
N VAL A 101 10.42 16.91 -4.33
CA VAL A 101 9.95 17.07 -2.93
C VAL A 101 9.39 15.76 -2.38
N GLU A 102 8.64 15.01 -3.18
CA GLU A 102 8.09 13.71 -2.77
C GLU A 102 9.21 12.68 -2.55
N PHE A 103 10.26 12.73 -3.37
CA PHE A 103 11.42 11.87 -3.18
C PHE A 103 12.15 12.15 -1.86
N VAL A 104 12.31 13.42 -1.48
CA VAL A 104 12.86 13.81 -0.18
C VAL A 104 11.96 13.33 0.96
N GLY A 105 10.64 13.47 0.83
CA GLY A 105 9.67 12.97 1.81
C GLY A 105 9.74 11.46 2.00
N VAL A 106 9.78 10.68 0.90
CA VAL A 106 9.93 9.22 0.93
C VAL A 106 11.24 8.82 1.60
N SER A 107 12.33 9.53 1.31
CA SER A 107 13.63 9.30 1.96
C SER A 107 13.56 9.55 3.47
N LEU A 108 12.85 10.59 3.89
CA LEU A 108 12.66 10.92 5.31
C LEU A 108 11.80 9.85 6.04
N ILE A 109 10.77 9.31 5.39
CA ILE A 109 10.00 8.18 5.90
C ILE A 109 10.92 6.95 6.06
N GLY A 110 11.76 6.67 5.06
CA GLY A 110 12.76 5.60 5.13
C GLY A 110 13.71 5.75 6.31
N LEU A 111 14.22 6.96 6.56
CA LEU A 111 15.05 7.26 7.73
C LEU A 111 14.27 7.08 9.05
N GLY A 112 13.01 7.49 9.10
CA GLY A 112 12.15 7.27 10.27
C GLY A 112 11.95 5.78 10.58
N ILE A 113 11.77 4.95 9.55
CA ILE A 113 11.66 3.49 9.69
C ILE A 113 12.96 2.91 10.24
N LEU A 114 14.12 3.33 9.72
CA LEU A 114 15.43 2.88 10.21
C LEU A 114 15.66 3.26 11.67
N LEU A 115 15.26 4.46 12.08
CA LEU A 115 15.34 4.90 13.48
C LEU A 115 14.45 4.04 14.40
N ILE A 116 13.22 3.72 13.99
CA ILE A 116 12.33 2.86 14.77
C ILE A 116 12.88 1.43 14.85
N ALA A 117 13.45 0.92 13.76
CA ALA A 117 14.06 -0.41 13.73
C ALA A 117 15.29 -0.49 14.64
N GLY A 118 16.18 0.51 14.60
CA GLY A 118 17.37 0.57 15.47
C GLY A 118 17.07 0.86 16.94
N ALA A 119 15.89 1.41 17.26
CA ALA A 119 15.44 1.57 18.65
C ALA A 119 14.88 0.28 19.27
N GLN A 120 14.71 -0.79 18.48
CA GLN A 120 14.21 -2.08 18.93
C GLN A 120 15.30 -3.12 19.17
N GLU A 121 16.57 -2.74 18.98
CA GLU A 121 17.76 -3.48 19.41
C GLU A 121 18.15 -3.10 20.85
#